data_AF-A0A349S330-F1
#
_entry.id   AF-A0A349S330-F1
#
_cell.length_a   1.000
_cell.length_b   1.000
_cell.length_c   1.000
_cell.angle_alpha   90.00
_cell.angle_beta   90.00
_cell.angle_gamma   90.00
#
_symmetry.space_group_name_H-M   'P 1'
#
loop_
_entity.id
_entity.type
_entity.pdbx_description
1 polymer ?
#
loop_
_entity_poly.entity_id
_entity_poly.type
_entity_poly.pdbx_seq_one_letter_code
_entity_poly.pdbx_strand_id
1 'polypeptide(L)'
;MDTVALQSRRVVSGMRPTGQLHLGHYHGVLKNWITLQHEYDCFFFAADWHALTTHYDGSNIIENSVWQMVIDWIAAGVEPSAAALFIQSKVPEHAELHLLLSMITPLSWLERVPTYKDQ
;
A
#
# COMPACT_ATOMS: atom_id res chain seq x y z
N MET A 1 32.49 -17.51 -1.89
CA MET A 1 31.03 -17.50 -1.74
C MET A 1 30.69 -16.23 -0.99
N ASP A 2 30.57 -15.12 -1.71
CA ASP A 2 30.22 -13.82 -1.12
C ASP A 2 29.40 -13.07 -2.17
N THR A 3 28.16 -13.49 -2.35
CA THR A 3 27.16 -12.71 -3.06
C THR A 3 26.45 -11.85 -2.03
N VAL A 4 27.11 -10.77 -1.61
CA VAL A 4 26.37 -9.59 -1.13
C VAL A 4 25.57 -9.14 -2.34
N ALA A 5 24.31 -9.55 -2.40
CA ALA A 5 23.38 -9.09 -3.43
C ALA A 5 23.52 -7.58 -3.53
N LEU A 6 23.77 -7.07 -4.74
CA LEU A 6 23.71 -5.64 -5.04
C LEU A 6 22.53 -5.07 -4.27
N GLN A 7 22.80 -4.11 -3.38
CA GLN A 7 21.84 -3.54 -2.45
C GLN A 7 20.76 -2.81 -3.24
N SER A 8 19.83 -3.58 -3.81
CA SER A 8 18.67 -3.11 -4.53
C SER A 8 17.89 -2.27 -3.53
N ARG A 9 17.80 -0.96 -3.81
CA ARG A 9 17.00 -0.06 -2.97
C ARG A 9 15.55 -0.56 -3.04
N ARG A 10 14.90 -0.68 -1.89
CA ARG A 10 13.53 -1.20 -1.80
C ARG A 10 12.53 -0.06 -1.84
N VAL A 11 11.45 -0.26 -2.58
CA VAL A 11 10.30 0.65 -2.61
C VAL A 11 9.09 -0.06 -2.05
N VAL A 12 8.42 0.55 -1.06
CA VAL A 12 7.09 0.14 -0.59
C VAL A 12 6.11 1.23 -0.98
N SER A 13 4.99 0.86 -1.59
CA SER A 13 3.90 1.79 -1.90
C SER A 13 2.57 1.06 -1.81
N GLY A 14 1.53 1.72 -1.32
CA GLY A 14 0.21 1.10 -1.23
C GLY A 14 -0.90 2.10 -1.52
N MET A 15 -2.08 1.57 -1.86
CA MET A 15 -3.28 2.38 -2.03
C MET A 15 -4.43 1.76 -1.25
N ARG A 16 -5.30 2.62 -0.71
CA ARG A 16 -6.53 2.17 -0.05
C ARG A 16 -7.57 1.78 -1.11
N PRO A 17 -8.23 0.61 -0.99
CA PRO A 17 -9.30 0.20 -1.89
C PRO A 17 -10.60 0.96 -1.56
N THR A 18 -10.77 2.17 -2.11
CA THR A 18 -11.94 3.03 -1.86
C THR A 18 -12.84 3.25 -3.07
N GLY A 19 -12.73 2.39 -4.10
CA GLY A 19 -13.52 2.47 -5.34
C GLY A 19 -12.68 2.30 -6.60
N GLN A 20 -13.28 2.58 -7.75
CA GLN A 20 -12.63 2.46 -9.06
C GLN A 20 -11.50 3.48 -9.24
N LEU A 21 -10.42 3.07 -9.90
CA LEU A 21 -9.34 4.01 -10.21
C LEU A 21 -9.75 4.97 -11.34
N HIS A 22 -9.29 6.22 -11.25
CA HIS A 22 -9.46 7.24 -12.28
C HIS A 22 -8.11 7.81 -12.70
N LEU A 23 -8.08 8.69 -13.71
CA LEU A 23 -6.85 9.27 -14.28
C LEU A 23 -5.93 9.94 -13.23
N GLY A 24 -6.50 10.51 -12.16
CA GLY A 24 -5.71 11.03 -11.04
C GLY A 24 -4.78 9.99 -10.40
N HIS A 25 -5.23 8.74 -10.25
CA HIS A 25 -4.39 7.64 -9.74
C HIS A 25 -3.31 7.23 -10.74
N TYR A 26 -3.66 7.22 -12.04
CA TYR A 26 -2.71 6.87 -13.08
C TYR A 26 -1.54 7.86 -13.13
N HIS A 27 -1.84 9.15 -13.21
CA HIS A 27 -0.81 10.20 -13.25
C HIS A 27 -0.13 10.43 -11.90
N GLY A 28 -0.82 10.17 -10.79
CA GLY A 28 -0.29 10.38 -9.45
C GLY A 28 0.66 9.27 -8.99
N VAL A 29 0.37 8.00 -9.32
CA VAL A 29 1.09 6.85 -8.74
C VAL A 29 1.44 5.79 -9.79
N LEU A 30 0.47 5.29 -10.57
CA LEU A 30 0.70 4.09 -11.40
C LEU A 30 1.75 4.32 -12.48
N LYS A 31 1.76 5.49 -13.12
CA LYS A 31 2.79 5.81 -14.13
C LYS A 31 4.21 5.69 -13.56
N ASN A 32 4.39 6.04 -12.29
CA ASN A 32 5.68 5.93 -11.61
C ASN A 32 5.99 4.47 -11.24
N TRP A 33 5.00 3.71 -10.75
CA TRP A 33 5.16 2.28 -10.45
C TRP A 33 5.63 1.47 -11.66
N ILE A 34 5.11 1.77 -12.87
CA ILE A 34 5.49 1.08 -14.10
C ILE A 34 6.99 1.21 -14.38
N THR A 35 7.61 2.35 -14.03
CA THR A 35 9.06 2.55 -14.17
C THR A 35 9.82 1.93 -13.00
N LEU A 36 9.39 2.21 -11.76
CA LEU A 36 10.12 1.81 -10.56
C LEU A 36 10.24 0.29 -10.41
N GLN A 37 9.22 -0.48 -10.82
CA GLN A 37 9.22 -1.94 -10.71
C GLN A 37 10.38 -2.62 -11.46
N HIS A 38 10.99 -1.95 -12.44
CA HIS A 38 12.13 -2.48 -13.19
C HIS A 38 13.48 -1.93 -12.70
N GLU A 39 13.46 -0.90 -11.85
CA GLU A 39 14.65 -0.24 -11.31
C GLU A 39 14.95 -0.63 -9.86
N TYR A 40 13.94 -1.09 -9.11
CA TYR A 40 13.98 -1.31 -7.68
C TYR A 40 13.29 -2.63 -7.28
N ASP A 41 13.62 -3.12 -6.07
CA ASP A 41 12.86 -4.19 -5.43
C ASP A 41 11.55 -3.60 -4.87
N CYS A 42 10.46 -3.77 -5.63
CA CYS A 42 9.19 -3.10 -5.38
C CYS A 42 8.17 -3.99 -4.65
N PHE A 43 7.48 -3.39 -3.68
CA PHE A 43 6.41 -3.98 -2.89
C PHE A 43 5.19 -3.07 -2.98
N PHE A 44 4.17 -3.52 -3.72
CA PHE A 44 2.93 -2.79 -3.93
C PHE A 44 1.77 -3.49 -3.24
N PHE A 45 0.96 -2.77 -2.47
CA PHE A 45 -0.06 -3.42 -1.67
C PHE A 45 -1.40 -2.71 -1.57
N ALA A 46 -2.46 -3.51 -1.52
CA ALA A 46 -3.80 -3.05 -1.21
C ALA A 46 -3.94 -2.86 0.30
N ALA A 47 -4.09 -1.62 0.75
CA ALA A 47 -4.17 -1.24 2.16
C ALA A 47 -5.61 -1.36 2.68
N ASP A 48 -6.14 -2.58 2.71
CA ASP A 48 -7.55 -2.87 3.03
C ASP A 48 -7.92 -2.59 4.50
N TRP A 49 -7.04 -2.87 5.47
CA TRP A 49 -7.27 -2.44 6.85
C TRP A 49 -7.26 -0.92 7.01
N HIS A 50 -6.46 -0.19 6.22
CA HIS A 50 -6.53 1.28 6.23
C HIS A 50 -7.82 1.82 5.60
N ALA A 51 -8.51 1.05 4.74
CA ALA A 51 -9.82 1.47 4.25
C ALA A 51 -10.90 1.42 5.36
N LEU A 52 -10.75 0.51 6.34
CA LEU A 52 -11.68 0.37 7.47
C LEU A 52 -11.68 1.62 8.38
N THR A 53 -10.63 2.43 8.39
CA THR A 53 -10.60 3.63 9.25
C THR A 53 -11.58 4.72 8.78
N THR A 54 -12.03 4.67 7.51
CA THR A 54 -13.00 5.64 6.97
C THR A 54 -14.26 4.99 6.40
N HIS A 55 -14.26 3.69 6.11
CA HIS A 55 -15.40 2.94 5.56
C HIS A 55 -15.82 1.79 6.50
N TYR A 56 -15.90 2.05 7.81
CA TYR A 56 -16.26 1.04 8.80
C TYR A 56 -17.73 0.61 8.72
N ASP A 57 -18.60 1.48 8.22
CA ASP A 57 -20.06 1.30 8.09
C ASP A 57 -20.45 0.49 6.84
N GLY A 58 -19.59 0.44 5.83
CA GLY A 58 -19.77 -0.28 4.56
C GLY A 58 -18.62 -1.25 4.24
N SER A 59 -18.10 -1.98 5.23
CA SER A 59 -16.90 -2.82 5.04
C SER A 59 -17.04 -3.92 3.99
N ASN A 60 -18.28 -4.31 3.64
CA ASN A 60 -18.60 -5.29 2.61
C ASN A 60 -18.10 -4.91 1.20
N ILE A 61 -17.89 -3.62 0.92
CA ILE A 61 -17.38 -3.18 -0.40
C ILE A 61 -15.86 -3.30 -0.54
N ILE A 62 -15.13 -3.45 0.57
CA ILE A 62 -13.67 -3.37 0.59
C ILE A 62 -13.06 -4.54 -0.17
N GLU A 63 -13.54 -5.76 0.05
CA GLU A 63 -13.01 -6.95 -0.63
C GLU A 63 -13.13 -6.84 -2.16
N ASN A 64 -14.32 -6.47 -2.66
CA ASN A 64 -14.51 -6.25 -4.09
C ASN A 64 -13.63 -5.12 -4.61
N SER A 65 -13.49 -4.04 -3.84
CA SER A 65 -12.65 -2.89 -4.21
C SER A 65 -11.16 -3.25 -4.29
N VAL A 66 -10.67 -4.16 -3.43
CA VAL A 66 -9.30 -4.69 -3.50
C VAL A 66 -9.07 -5.37 -4.85
N TRP A 67 -9.96 -6.28 -5.24
CA TRP A 67 -9.80 -7.02 -6.50
C TRP A 67 -9.88 -6.12 -7.73
N GLN A 68 -10.85 -5.19 -7.76
CA GLN A 68 -10.94 -4.21 -8.86
C GLN A 68 -9.68 -3.37 -8.98
N MET A 69 -9.16 -2.88 -7.86
CA MET A 69 -7.94 -2.06 -7.83
C MET A 69 -6.71 -2.84 -8.30
N VAL A 70 -6.54 -4.09 -7.87
CA VAL A 70 -5.41 -4.93 -8.32
C VAL A 70 -5.51 -5.25 -9.81
N ILE A 71 -6.73 -5.49 -10.33
CA ILE A 71 -6.96 -5.67 -11.77
C ILE A 71 -6.55 -4.40 -12.52
N ASP A 72 -6.97 -3.22 -12.06
CA ASP A 72 -6.61 -1.94 -12.69
C ASP A 72 -5.09 -1.70 -12.70
N TRP A 73 -4.38 -2.08 -11.63
CA TRP A 73 -2.92 -1.96 -11.56
C TRP A 73 -2.23 -2.81 -12.62
N ILE A 74 -2.63 -4.08 -12.74
CA ILE A 74 -2.07 -5.00 -13.73
C ILE A 74 -2.41 -4.51 -15.14
N ALA A 75 -3.65 -4.09 -15.37
CA ALA A 75 -4.08 -3.53 -16.65
C ALA A 75 -3.32 -2.24 -17.03
N ALA A 76 -2.90 -1.45 -16.04
CA ALA A 76 -2.09 -0.26 -16.25
C ALA A 76 -0.60 -0.57 -16.55
N GLY A 77 -0.13 -1.80 -16.29
CA GLY A 77 1.24 -2.24 -16.58
C GLY A 77 2.08 -2.62 -15.37
N VAL A 78 1.47 -2.81 -14.19
CA VAL A 78 2.19 -3.39 -13.04
C VAL A 78 2.33 -4.89 -13.24
N GLU A 79 3.56 -5.39 -13.21
CA GLU A 79 3.90 -6.77 -13.49
C GLU A 79 4.19 -7.55 -12.19
N PRO A 80 3.42 -8.61 -11.88
CA PRO A 80 3.69 -9.46 -10.71
C PRO A 80 5.03 -10.20 -10.73
N SER A 81 5.67 -10.28 -11.89
CA SER A 81 7.03 -10.82 -12.05
C SER A 81 8.13 -9.82 -11.71
N ALA A 82 7.83 -8.51 -11.73
CA ALA A 82 8.78 -7.43 -11.49
C ALA A 82 8.63 -6.82 -10.08
N ALA A 83 7.45 -6.90 -9.48
CA ALA A 83 7.17 -6.40 -8.13
C ALA A 83 6.35 -7.40 -7.31
N ALA A 84 6.53 -7.38 -5.99
CA ALA A 84 5.70 -8.13 -5.06
C ALA A 84 4.36 -7.40 -4.86
N LEU A 85 3.25 -8.04 -5.26
CA LEU A 85 1.90 -7.56 -4.96
C LEU A 85 1.27 -8.34 -3.81
N PHE A 86 0.69 -7.64 -2.84
CA PHE A 86 0.00 -8.29 -1.72
C PHE A 86 -1.15 -7.47 -1.14
N ILE A 87 -1.94 -8.10 -0.29
CA ILE A 87 -3.07 -7.49 0.42
C ILE A 87 -2.66 -7.34 1.88
N GLN A 88 -2.82 -6.15 2.46
CA GLN A 88 -2.36 -5.83 3.82
C GLN A 88 -2.90 -6.84 4.85
N SER A 89 -4.21 -7.14 4.84
CA SER A 89 -4.83 -8.08 5.78
C SER A 89 -4.37 -9.53 5.67
N LYS A 90 -3.71 -9.91 4.55
CA LYS A 90 -3.17 -11.26 4.35
C LYS A 90 -1.78 -11.45 4.94
N VAL A 91 -1.20 -10.38 5.49
CA VAL A 91 0.11 -10.38 6.16
C VAL A 91 -0.10 -9.90 7.59
N PRO A 92 -0.48 -10.80 8.53
CA PRO A 92 -0.85 -10.45 9.90
C PRO A 92 0.25 -9.72 10.68
N GLU A 93 1.50 -9.87 10.26
CA GLU A 93 2.67 -9.19 10.81
C GLU A 93 2.53 -7.65 10.74
N HIS A 94 1.73 -7.11 9.81
CA HIS A 94 1.40 -5.68 9.81
C HIS A 94 0.66 -5.25 11.09
N ALA A 95 -0.28 -6.07 11.58
CA ALA A 95 -1.03 -5.77 12.80
C ALA A 95 -0.16 -5.95 14.05
N GLU A 96 0.66 -7.00 14.09
CA GLU A 96 1.59 -7.24 15.20
C GLU A 96 2.62 -6.11 15.31
N LEU A 97 3.24 -5.73 14.18
CA LEU A 97 4.20 -4.64 14.17
C LEU A 97 3.55 -3.29 14.49
N HIS A 98 2.33 -3.05 14.01
CA HIS A 98 1.56 -1.87 14.40
C HIS A 98 1.39 -1.78 15.92
N LEU A 99 1.02 -2.89 16.58
CA LEU A 99 0.89 -2.94 18.04
C LEU A 99 2.22 -2.54 18.72
N LEU A 100 3.33 -3.16 18.32
CA LEU A 100 4.64 -2.85 18.91
C LEU A 100 5.06 -1.39 18.69
N LEU A 101 4.86 -0.86 17.48
CA LEU A 101 5.14 0.54 17.16
C LEU A 101 4.24 1.51 17.94
N SER A 102 2.99 1.14 18.19
CA SER A 102 2.07 1.96 18.99
C SER A 102 2.54 2.13 20.44
N MET A 103 3.20 1.12 21.02
CA MET A 103 3.73 1.17 22.39
C MET A 103 4.89 2.16 22.57
N ILE A 104 5.55 2.53 21.47
CA ILE A 104 6.69 3.45 21.47
C ILE A 104 6.38 4.79 20.78
N THR A 105 5.14 5.00 20.35
CA THR A 105 4.71 6.23 19.66
C THR A 105 3.83 7.07 20.58
N PRO A 106 4.35 8.19 21.14
CA PRO A 106 3.56 9.06 22.00
C PRO A 106 2.36 9.68 21.27
N LEU A 107 1.22 9.81 21.96
CA LEU A 107 0.02 10.42 21.38
C LEU A 107 0.28 11.82 20.81
N SER A 108 1.07 12.63 21.52
CA SER A 108 1.43 13.99 21.07
C SER A 108 2.14 14.04 19.71
N TRP A 109 2.78 12.95 19.26
CA TRP A 109 3.39 12.89 17.93
C TRP A 109 2.32 12.73 16.86
N LEU A 110 1.35 11.84 17.09
CA LEU A 110 0.21 11.64 16.21
C LEU A 110 -0.61 12.94 16.08
N GLU A 111 -0.92 13.57 17.21
CA GLU A 111 -1.69 14.83 17.24
C GLU A 111 -0.98 16.00 16.55
N ARG A 112 0.31 15.91 16.24
CA ARG A 112 1.04 16.96 15.51
C ARG A 112 1.04 16.75 14.00
N VAL A 113 0.59 15.60 13.50
CA VAL A 113 0.50 15.32 12.07
C VAL A 113 -0.65 16.13 11.45
N PRO A 114 -0.40 17.05 10.49
CA PRO A 114 -1.45 17.89 9.92
C PRO A 114 -2.62 17.09 9.33
N THR A 115 -2.32 16.04 8.56
CA THR A 115 -3.34 15.18 7.94
C THR A 115 -4.16 14.35 8.93
N TYR A 116 -3.72 14.25 10.19
CA TYR A 116 -4.52 13.67 11.27
C TYR A 116 -5.42 14.73 11.92
N LYS A 117 -4.95 15.97 12.06
CA LYS A 117 -5.74 17.10 12.58
C LYS A 117 -6.88 17.53 11.65
N ASP A 118 -6.67 17.39 10.35
CA ASP A 118 -7.62 17.80 9.32
C ASP A 118 -8.75 16.76 9.11
N GLN A 119 -8.72 15.62 9.82
CA GLN A 119 -9.75 14.58 9.80
C GLN A 119 -10.82 14.77 10.87
#